data_AF-A0A2E4GJU1-F1
#
_entry.id   AF-A0A2E4GJU1-F1
#
_cell.length_a   1.000
_cell.length_b   1.000
_cell.length_c   1.000
_cell.angle_alpha   90.00
_cell.angle_beta   90.00
_cell.angle_gamma   90.00
#
_symmetry.space_group_name_H-M   'P 1'
#
loop_
_entity.id
_entity.type
_entity.pdbx_description
1 polymer ?
#
loop_
_entity_poly.entity_id
_entity_poly.type
_entity_poly.pdbx_seq_one_letter_code
_entity_poly.pdbx_strand_id
1 'polypeptide(L)'
;MVFGWKILKVKGNSMFPYLFDGDYVLGKAIRRGEKLFPGECIELLHPDYGSIIKTVSSVQNGKIKVTGRSKLSSETDQIGQLPIHCAVTRIIWRISFSGIKRLY
;
A
#
# COMPACT_ATOMS: atom_id res chain seq x y z
N MET A 1 4.21 6.32 -19.81
CA MET A 1 3.56 5.23 -19.04
C MET A 1 3.50 4.00 -19.92
N VAL A 2 4.22 2.95 -19.58
CA VAL A 2 4.23 1.69 -20.34
C VAL A 2 3.61 0.62 -19.43
N PHE A 3 2.44 0.11 -19.82
CA PHE A 3 1.66 -0.98 -19.19
C PHE A 3 1.10 -0.83 -17.76
N GLY A 4 1.10 0.37 -17.18
CA GLY A 4 0.48 0.60 -15.86
C GLY A 4 1.24 -0.05 -14.70
N TRP A 5 2.52 -0.34 -14.87
CA TRP A 5 3.41 -0.76 -13.78
C TRP A 5 4.16 0.44 -13.20
N LYS A 6 4.48 0.37 -11.90
CA LYS A 6 5.15 1.44 -11.16
C LYS A 6 6.13 0.84 -10.16
N ILE A 7 7.35 1.39 -10.12
CA ILE A 7 8.32 1.13 -9.06
C ILE A 7 8.25 2.29 -8.05
N LEU A 8 8.21 1.96 -6.76
CA LEU A 8 8.18 2.92 -5.65
C LEU A 8 9.29 2.58 -4.66
N LYS A 9 9.98 3.59 -4.13
CA LYS A 9 10.87 3.41 -2.98
C LYS A 9 10.06 3.50 -1.70
N VAL A 10 10.20 2.51 -0.82
CA VAL A 10 9.59 2.50 0.51
C VAL A 10 10.31 3.53 1.38
N LYS A 11 9.53 4.36 2.06
CA LYS A 11 10.02 5.34 3.03
C LYS A 11 9.34 5.09 4.37
N GLY A 12 10.12 5.00 5.44
CA GLY A 12 9.66 4.68 6.79
C GLY A 12 9.37 3.20 7.02
N ASN A 13 9.00 2.86 8.26
CA ASN A 13 8.92 1.48 8.75
C ASN A 13 7.50 1.02 9.12
N SER A 14 6.44 1.70 8.66
CA SER A 14 5.05 1.35 9.03
C SER A 14 4.61 -0.02 8.52
N MET A 15 5.30 -0.54 7.52
CA MET A 15 5.01 -1.84 6.88
C MET A 15 5.98 -2.95 7.30
N PHE A 16 6.86 -2.70 8.27
CA PHE A 16 7.72 -3.73 8.87
C PHE A 16 6.86 -4.87 9.44
N PRO A 17 7.27 -6.15 9.37
CA PRO A 17 8.49 -6.68 8.75
C PRO A 17 8.33 -7.02 7.26
N TYR A 18 7.23 -6.62 6.61
CA TYR A 18 6.93 -6.98 5.22
C TYR A 18 7.65 -6.08 4.22
N LEU A 19 7.79 -4.80 4.55
CA LEU A 19 8.58 -3.81 3.81
C LEU A 19 9.41 -3.00 4.79
N PHE A 20 10.66 -2.75 4.42
CA PHE A 20 11.63 -1.99 5.17
C PHE A 20 11.89 -0.66 4.46
N ASP A 21 12.23 0.36 5.23
CA ASP A 21 12.74 1.60 4.65
C ASP A 21 13.89 1.30 3.68
N GLY A 22 13.85 1.94 2.50
CA GLY A 22 14.86 1.74 1.46
C GLY A 22 14.59 0.57 0.50
N ASP A 23 13.65 -0.33 0.80
CA ASP A 23 13.18 -1.31 -0.19
C ASP A 23 12.57 -0.60 -1.41
N TYR A 24 12.50 -1.31 -2.52
CA TYR A 24 11.65 -0.94 -3.65
C TYR A 24 10.46 -1.88 -3.71
N VAL A 25 9.36 -1.40 -4.28
CA VAL A 25 8.22 -2.24 -4.60
C VAL A 25 7.79 -2.04 -6.05
N LEU A 26 7.37 -3.12 -6.68
CA LEU A 26 6.77 -3.10 -8.00
C LEU A 26 5.27 -3.36 -7.85
N GLY A 27 4.48 -2.42 -8.35
CA GLY A 27 3.03 -2.46 -8.30
C GLY A 27 2.40 -2.16 -9.65
N LYS A 28 1.10 -2.45 -9.74
CA LYS A 28 0.26 -2.21 -10.91
C LYS A 28 -0.81 -1.18 -10.57
N ALA A 29 -1.00 -0.22 -11.46
CA ALA A 29 -2.02 0.82 -11.31
C ALA A 29 -3.41 0.16 -11.17
N ILE A 30 -4.16 0.61 -10.17
CA ILE A 30 -5.54 0.18 -9.93
C ILE A 30 -6.44 0.93 -10.91
N ARG A 31 -7.22 0.20 -11.71
CA ARG A 31 -8.14 0.82 -12.68
C ARG A 31 -9.42 1.27 -11.99
N ARG A 32 -10.10 2.26 -12.57
CA ARG A 32 -11.41 2.70 -12.09
C ARG A 32 -12.40 1.54 -12.07
N GLY A 33 -13.02 1.29 -10.91
CA GLY A 33 -13.97 0.20 -10.71
C GLY A 33 -13.34 -1.16 -10.39
N GLU A 34 -12.01 -1.26 -10.38
CA GLU A 34 -11.33 -2.47 -9.93
C GLU A 34 -11.56 -2.70 -8.43
N LYS A 35 -11.89 -3.93 -8.06
CA LYS A 35 -12.17 -4.29 -6.66
C LYS A 35 -10.87 -4.36 -5.87
N LEU A 36 -10.93 -3.91 -4.62
CA LEU A 36 -9.90 -4.12 -3.61
C LEU A 36 -10.37 -5.13 -2.58
N PHE A 37 -9.43 -5.87 -2.02
CA PHE A 37 -9.71 -6.89 -1.03
C PHE A 37 -8.90 -6.66 0.25
N PRO A 38 -9.45 -7.02 1.43
CA PRO A 38 -8.68 -7.06 2.66
C PRO A 38 -7.39 -7.88 2.49
N GLY A 39 -6.30 -7.40 3.07
CA GLY A 39 -4.97 -8.02 2.99
C GLY A 39 -4.08 -7.51 1.86
N GLU A 40 -4.64 -6.86 0.84
CA GLU A 40 -3.86 -6.27 -0.25
C GLU A 40 -3.00 -5.10 0.24
N CYS A 41 -1.75 -5.02 -0.24
CA CYS A 41 -0.86 -3.88 -0.01
C CYS A 41 -1.00 -2.90 -1.18
N ILE A 42 -1.25 -1.64 -0.85
CA ILE A 42 -1.54 -0.60 -1.83
C ILE A 42 -0.70 0.65 -1.55
N GLU A 43 -0.34 1.35 -2.63
CA GLU A 43 -0.04 2.77 -2.57
C GLU A 43 -1.36 3.53 -2.49
N LEU A 44 -1.48 4.40 -1.49
CA LEU A 44 -2.58 5.34 -1.37
C LEU A 44 -2.08 6.78 -1.46
N LEU A 45 -2.89 7.64 -2.06
CA LEU A 45 -2.69 9.09 -2.02
C LEU A 45 -3.55 9.66 -0.91
N HIS A 46 -2.91 9.96 0.22
CA HIS A 46 -3.54 10.63 1.35
C HIS A 46 -3.46 12.15 1.19
N PRO A 47 -4.51 12.92 1.52
CA PRO A 47 -4.48 14.39 1.48
C PRO A 47 -3.33 14.97 2.31
N ASP A 48 -3.10 14.45 3.53
CA ASP A 48 -2.11 15.01 4.46
C ASP A 48 -0.73 14.35 4.38
N TYR A 49 -0.67 13.07 3.99
CA TYR A 49 0.58 12.28 4.02
C TYR A 49 1.17 12.08 2.62
N GLY A 50 0.46 12.48 1.57
CA GLY A 50 0.84 12.21 0.18
C GLY A 50 0.82 10.72 -0.15
N SER A 51 1.79 10.26 -0.93
CA SER A 51 1.90 8.85 -1.32
C SER A 51 2.48 8.01 -0.19
N ILE A 52 1.68 7.07 0.33
CA ILE A 52 2.10 6.13 1.38
C ILE A 52 1.66 4.70 1.06
N ILE A 53 2.36 3.72 1.62
CA ILE A 53 2.06 2.30 1.43
C ILE A 53 1.44 1.73 2.69
N LYS A 54 0.25 1.12 2.57
CA LYS A 54 -0.48 0.49 3.68
C LYS A 54 -1.16 -0.81 3.21
N THR A 55 -1.64 -1.60 4.16
CA THR A 55 -2.49 -2.78 3.88
C THR A 55 -3.96 -2.42 4.03
N VAL A 56 -4.80 -2.88 3.10
CA VAL A 56 -6.27 -2.78 3.20
C VAL A 56 -6.75 -3.67 4.34
N SER A 57 -7.43 -3.11 5.32
CA SER A 57 -8.04 -3.86 6.42
C SER A 57 -9.50 -4.19 6.15
N SER A 58 -10.26 -3.26 5.56
CA SER A 58 -11.63 -3.51 5.12
C SER A 58 -12.04 -2.62 3.96
N VAL A 59 -13.04 -3.07 3.20
CA VAL A 59 -13.66 -2.33 2.10
C VAL A 59 -15.17 -2.35 2.31
N GLN A 60 -15.79 -1.18 2.46
CA GLN A 60 -17.23 -1.03 2.71
C GLN A 60 -17.77 0.24 2.06
N ASN A 61 -18.90 0.16 1.36
CA ASN A 61 -19.62 1.31 0.79
C ASN A 61 -18.71 2.27 -0.02
N GLY A 62 -17.82 1.72 -0.86
CA GLY A 62 -16.90 2.51 -1.68
C GLY A 62 -15.77 3.20 -0.90
N LYS A 63 -15.60 2.85 0.38
CA LYS A 63 -14.52 3.32 1.24
C LYS A 63 -13.60 2.17 1.64
N ILE A 64 -12.36 2.51 1.92
CA ILE A 64 -11.32 1.60 2.40
C ILE A 64 -10.87 2.04 3.79
N LYS A 65 -10.64 1.07 4.67
CA LYS A 65 -9.79 1.26 5.85
C LYS A 65 -8.44 0.63 5.57
N VAL A 66 -7.39 1.28 6.04
CA VAL A 66 -6.01 0.82 5.87
C VAL A 66 -5.29 0.77 7.20
N THR A 67 -4.26 -0.05 7.30
CA THR A 67 -3.43 -0.20 8.49
C THR A 67 -1.96 -0.39 8.11
N GLY A 68 -1.06 0.02 9.01
CA GLY A 68 0.30 -0.50 9.03
C GLY A 68 0.33 -1.97 9.46
N ARG A 69 1.43 -2.67 9.18
CA ARG A 69 1.67 -4.05 9.66
C ARG A 69 2.74 -4.14 10.75
N SER A 70 3.37 -3.03 11.10
CA SER A 70 4.36 -3.00 12.16
C SER A 70 3.71 -3.15 13.52
N LYS A 71 4.30 -3.94 14.43
CA LYS A 71 3.92 -3.95 15.85
C LYS A 71 4.13 -2.57 16.51
N LEU A 72 4.95 -1.71 15.89
CA LEU A 72 5.18 -0.32 16.28
C LEU A 72 4.27 0.66 15.52
N SER A 73 3.40 0.20 14.61
CA SER A 73 2.34 1.07 14.09
C SER A 73 1.31 1.20 15.20
N SER A 74 1.49 2.23 16.02
CA SER A 74 0.57 2.60 17.07
C SER A 74 -0.87 2.63 16.54
N GLU A 75 -1.85 2.44 17.42
CA GLU A 75 -3.29 2.69 17.15
C GLU A 75 -3.54 4.09 16.52
N THR A 76 -2.55 4.98 16.62
CA THR A 76 -2.43 6.32 16.02
C THR A 76 -2.28 6.35 14.49
N ASP A 77 -2.06 5.20 13.83
CA ASP A 77 -1.98 5.08 12.36
C ASP A 77 -3.39 4.90 11.71
N GLN A 78 -4.46 5.11 12.47
CA GLN A 78 -5.84 5.15 11.96
C GLN A 78 -6.06 6.41 11.12
N ILE A 79 -5.66 6.33 9.85
CA ILE A 79 -5.95 7.27 8.76
C ILE A 79 -7.47 7.47 8.54
N GLY A 80 -8.31 6.68 9.20
CA GLY A 80 -9.76 6.70 9.04
C GLY A 80 -10.21 5.96 7.78
N GLN A 81 -11.46 6.20 7.37
CA GLN A 81 -12.00 5.67 6.13
C GLN A 81 -11.70 6.62 4.97
N LEU A 82 -11.04 6.12 3.93
CA LEU A 82 -10.76 6.86 2.72
C LEU A 82 -11.67 6.40 1.58
N PRO A 83 -12.01 7.26 0.62
CA PRO A 83 -12.60 6.82 -0.64
C PRO A 83 -11.71 5.80 -1.35
N ILE A 84 -12.31 4.79 -1.99
CA ILE A 84 -11.57 3.73 -2.70
C ILE A 84 -10.65 4.28 -3.81
N HIS A 85 -10.99 5.44 -4.40
CA HIS A 85 -10.19 6.08 -5.44
C HIS A 85 -8.85 6.65 -4.94
N CYS A 86 -8.65 6.74 -3.62
CA CYS A 86 -7.34 7.10 -3.06
C CYS A 86 -6.31 5.98 -3.24
N ALA A 87 -6.74 4.73 -3.45
CA ALA A 87 -5.85 3.62 -3.76
C ALA A 87 -5.46 3.66 -5.25
N VAL A 88 -4.17 3.88 -5.53
CA VAL A 88 -3.71 4.16 -6.91
C VAL A 88 -2.87 3.03 -7.49
N THR A 89 -2.13 2.30 -6.66
CA THR A 89 -1.26 1.20 -7.11
C THR A 89 -1.44 0.01 -6.19
N ARG A 90 -1.76 -1.17 -6.73
CA ARG A 90 -1.68 -2.44 -6.02
C ARG A 90 -0.24 -2.90 -6.05
N ILE A 91 0.38 -3.03 -4.88
CA ILE A 91 1.74 -3.53 -4.77
C ILE A 91 1.72 -5.04 -5.01
N ILE A 92 2.74 -5.63 -5.64
CA ILE A 92 2.76 -7.08 -5.92
C ILE A 92 4.06 -7.69 -5.44
N TRP A 93 5.18 -7.02 -5.72
CA TRP A 93 6.51 -7.50 -5.36
C TRP A 93 7.25 -6.49 -4.51
N ARG A 94 7.98 -7.01 -3.53
CA ARG A 94 9.09 -6.34 -2.85
C ARG A 94 10.38 -6.65 -3.59
N ILE A 95 11.21 -5.63 -3.76
CA ILE A 95 12.55 -5.69 -4.34
C ILE A 95 13.50 -5.18 -3.26
N SER A 96 14.40 -6.03 -2.80
CA SER A 96 15.36 -5.72 -1.75
C SER A 96 16.72 -6.34 -2.05
N PHE A 97 17.73 -6.05 -1.23
CA PHE A 97 19.05 -6.67 -1.36
C PHE A 97 19.03 -8.20 -1.21
N SER A 98 18.04 -8.77 -0.50
CA SER A 98 17.87 -10.23 -0.38
C SER A 98 17.07 -10.85 -1.52
N GLY A 99 16.69 -10.06 -2.53
CA GLY A 99 15.99 -10.52 -3.73
C GLY A 99 14.59 -9.95 -3.89
N ILE A 100 13.85 -10.55 -4.83
CA ILE A 100 12.48 -10.19 -5.19
C ILE A 100 11.51 -11.17 -4.54
N LYS A 101 10.55 -10.66 -3.76
CA LYS A 101 9.55 -11.46 -3.07
C LYS A 101 8.14 -10.98 -3.40
N ARG A 102 7.25 -11.91 -3.74
CA ARG A 102 5.83 -11.63 -3.91
C ARG A 102 5.17 -11.44 -2.54
N LEU A 103 4.37 -10.38 -2.37
CA LEU A 103 3.75 -10.05 -1.08
C LEU A 103 2.46 -10.86 -0.81
N TYR A 104 1.83 -11.41 -1.86
CA TYR A 104 0.65 -12.30 -1.83
C TYR A 104 0.44 -12.96 -3.19
#